data_AF-E0WRX9-F1
#
_entry.id   AF-E0WRX9-F1
#
_cell.length_a   1.000
_cell.length_b   1.000
_cell.length_c   1.000
_cell.angle_alpha   90.00
_cell.angle_beta   90.00
_cell.angle_gamma   90.00
#
_symmetry.space_group_name_H-M   'P 1'
#
loop_
_entity.id
_entity.type
_entity.pdbx_description
1 polymer ?
#
loop_
_entity_poly.entity_id
_entity_poly.type
_entity_poly.pdbx_seq_one_letter_code
_entity_poly.pdbx_strand_id
1 'polypeptide(L)'
;MGDVMIDAGYFLRILARQNVNFYSCVSDPLLNEFFFTAADYSNEIIYQTACNDKAAIGIAIGSYLATGYIPAVYLKNSGLYTVVNPFYSTAKPEVYGIPLLLIVGWQNETDIEKSTSRNKYYQHDELRIGPIPLLQQLRIPYKILGECTEDWEKTIESLLTIAHNEFRPVALVVKKISFSTTKATSTNRKVIFNESVEKIK
;
A
#
# COMPACT_ATOMS: atom_id res chain seq x y z
N MET A 1 25.39 3.43 -8.29
CA MET A 1 24.20 3.23 -9.13
C MET A 1 23.11 4.03 -8.45
N GLY A 2 22.54 5.02 -9.12
CA GLY A 2 21.67 6.01 -8.48
C GLY A 2 20.28 5.45 -8.21
N ASP A 3 19.78 5.67 -6.99
CA ASP A 3 18.43 5.26 -6.60
C ASP A 3 17.38 6.01 -7.44
N VAL A 4 16.39 5.31 -7.98
CA VAL A 4 15.23 5.97 -8.59
C VAL A 4 14.37 6.54 -7.47
N MET A 5 14.29 7.86 -7.46
CA MET A 5 13.57 8.64 -6.46
C MET A 5 12.19 8.99 -7.03
N ILE A 6 11.17 8.23 -6.65
CA ILE A 6 9.78 8.53 -7.03
C ILE A 6 9.24 9.53 -6.01
N ASP A 7 8.84 10.71 -6.47
CA ASP A 7 8.19 11.71 -5.62
C ASP A 7 6.83 11.16 -5.14
N ALA A 8 6.63 11.09 -3.82
CA ALA A 8 5.41 10.56 -3.23
C ALA A 8 4.17 11.32 -3.69
N GLY A 9 4.27 12.65 -3.77
CA GLY A 9 3.18 13.50 -4.26
C GLY A 9 2.84 13.24 -5.72
N TYR A 10 3.83 13.01 -6.57
CA TYR A 10 3.62 12.66 -7.97
C TYR A 10 2.98 11.28 -8.12
N PHE A 11 3.46 10.29 -7.37
CA PHE A 11 2.87 8.96 -7.35
C PHE A 11 1.38 8.99 -6.94
N LEU A 12 1.05 9.70 -5.86
CA LEU A 12 -0.31 9.85 -5.39
C LEU A 12 -1.20 10.60 -6.40
N ARG A 13 -0.68 11.61 -7.09
CA ARG A 13 -1.40 12.31 -8.16
C ARG A 13 -1.72 11.40 -9.34
N ILE A 14 -0.81 10.51 -9.71
CA ILE A 14 -1.06 9.53 -10.79
C ILE A 14 -2.16 8.55 -10.37
N LEU A 15 -2.14 8.06 -9.12
CA LEU A 15 -3.22 7.22 -8.60
C LEU A 15 -4.57 7.94 -8.52
N ALA A 16 -4.58 9.20 -8.06
CA ALA A 16 -5.80 9.99 -7.96
C ALA A 16 -6.45 10.25 -9.33
N ARG A 17 -5.65 10.49 -10.37
CA ARG A 17 -6.14 10.59 -11.77
C ARG A 17 -6.82 9.32 -12.27
N GLN A 18 -6.53 8.18 -11.65
CA GLN A 18 -7.15 6.88 -11.93
C GLN A 18 -8.29 6.54 -10.93
N ASN A 19 -8.78 7.53 -10.18
CA ASN A 19 -9.79 7.41 -9.12
C ASN A 19 -9.38 6.50 -7.94
N VAL A 20 -8.09 6.23 -7.75
CA VAL A 20 -7.59 5.54 -6.56
C VAL A 20 -7.34 6.59 -5.48
N ASN A 21 -8.41 6.91 -4.75
CA ASN A 21 -8.45 8.00 -3.78
C ASN A 21 -8.57 7.52 -2.33
N PHE A 22 -8.91 6.25 -2.10
CA PHE A 22 -9.03 5.67 -0.77
C PHE A 22 -7.87 4.73 -0.46
N TYR A 23 -7.26 4.91 0.70
CA TYR A 23 -6.08 4.17 1.16
C TYR A 23 -6.32 3.64 2.57
N SER A 24 -5.94 2.39 2.82
CA SER A 24 -5.87 1.85 4.17
C SER A 24 -4.59 1.08 4.41
N CYS A 25 -4.09 1.14 5.65
CA CYS A 25 -2.92 0.35 6.06
C CYS A 25 -2.78 0.32 7.58
N VAL A 26 -1.81 -0.46 8.07
CA VAL A 26 -1.34 -0.37 9.45
C VAL A 26 -0.33 0.76 9.56
N SER A 27 -0.47 1.60 10.59
CA SER A 27 0.44 2.74 10.81
C SER A 27 1.90 2.28 10.84
N ASP A 28 2.70 2.85 9.93
CA ASP A 28 4.13 2.63 9.86
C ASP A 28 4.85 3.97 9.64
N PRO A 29 5.94 4.26 10.37
CA PRO A 29 6.63 5.56 10.28
C PRO A 29 7.09 5.95 8.88
N LEU A 30 7.58 5.01 8.06
CA LEU A 30 8.05 5.31 6.69
C LEU A 30 6.89 5.63 5.75
N LEU A 31 5.73 5.05 6.02
CA LEU A 31 4.50 5.30 5.28
C LEU A 31 3.75 6.53 5.73
N ASN A 32 3.85 6.85 7.02
CA ASN A 32 3.29 8.08 7.53
C ASN A 32 3.91 9.26 6.78
N GLU A 33 5.21 9.29 6.47
CA GLU A 33 5.80 10.35 5.64
C GLU A 33 5.25 10.38 4.18
N PHE A 34 5.05 9.21 3.57
CA PHE A 34 4.44 9.08 2.25
C PHE A 34 2.99 9.63 2.22
N PHE A 35 2.20 9.33 3.25
CA PHE A 35 0.81 9.79 3.36
C PHE A 35 0.67 11.20 3.95
N PHE A 36 1.62 11.67 4.77
CA PHE A 36 1.66 13.08 5.21
C PHE A 36 1.88 14.01 4.03
N THR A 37 2.68 13.57 3.07
CA THR A 37 2.82 14.26 1.78
C THR A 37 1.47 14.34 1.06
N ALA A 38 0.63 13.29 1.12
CA ALA A 38 -0.71 13.26 0.52
C ALA A 38 -1.66 14.34 1.06
N ALA A 39 -1.56 14.66 2.35
CA ALA A 39 -2.41 15.65 3.01
C ALA A 39 -2.22 17.08 2.45
N ASP A 40 -1.10 17.35 1.78
CA ASP A 40 -0.84 18.62 1.09
C ASP A 40 -1.39 18.64 -0.34
N TYR A 41 -1.70 17.49 -0.95
CA TYR A 41 -2.03 17.39 -2.37
C TYR A 41 -3.52 17.40 -2.72
N SER A 42 -4.45 16.99 -1.84
CA SER A 42 -5.89 17.26 -2.04
C SER A 42 -6.75 16.91 -0.81
N ASN A 43 -7.92 17.56 -0.71
CA ASN A 43 -9.04 17.10 0.13
C ASN A 43 -9.70 15.79 -0.39
N GLU A 44 -9.18 15.22 -1.48
CA GLU A 44 -9.81 14.11 -2.21
C GLU A 44 -9.19 12.75 -1.87
N ILE A 45 -8.00 12.73 -1.26
CA ILE A 45 -7.37 11.50 -0.79
C ILE A 45 -7.84 11.19 0.64
N ILE A 46 -8.42 10.00 0.81
CA ILE A 46 -8.86 9.48 2.10
C ILE A 46 -7.86 8.43 2.55
N TYR A 47 -7.25 8.63 3.72
CA TYR A 47 -6.34 7.69 4.34
C TYR A 47 -6.90 7.22 5.68
N GLN A 48 -7.07 5.90 5.83
CA GLN A 48 -7.61 5.28 7.03
C GLN A 48 -6.64 4.26 7.62
N THR A 49 -6.14 4.55 8.82
CA THR A 49 -5.33 3.57 9.56
C THR A 49 -6.19 2.46 10.12
N ALA A 50 -5.65 1.24 10.09
CA ALA A 50 -6.25 0.03 10.65
C ALA A 50 -5.40 -0.54 11.79
N CYS A 51 -6.03 -1.31 12.67
CA CYS A 51 -5.36 -1.96 13.80
C CYS A 51 -4.47 -3.15 13.39
N ASN A 52 -4.72 -3.74 12.22
CA ASN A 52 -3.91 -4.79 11.61
C ASN A 52 -4.20 -4.89 10.10
N ASP A 53 -3.38 -5.62 9.35
CA ASP A 53 -3.47 -5.71 7.88
C ASP A 53 -4.79 -6.33 7.40
N LYS A 54 -5.34 -7.28 8.16
CA LYS A 54 -6.64 -7.91 7.86
C LYS A 54 -7.78 -6.89 7.96
N ALA A 55 -7.73 -6.02 8.98
CA ALA A 55 -8.68 -4.92 9.13
C ALA A 55 -8.51 -3.87 8.02
N ALA A 56 -7.29 -3.59 7.57
CA ALA A 56 -7.05 -2.70 6.42
C ALA A 56 -7.77 -3.21 5.16
N ILE A 57 -7.62 -4.51 4.86
CA ILE A 57 -8.36 -5.15 3.74
C ILE A 57 -9.87 -4.99 3.90
N GLY A 58 -10.42 -5.26 5.09
CA GLY A 58 -11.86 -5.12 5.35
C GLY A 58 -12.36 -3.69 5.15
N ILE A 59 -11.61 -2.70 5.62
CA ILE A 59 -11.91 -1.27 5.43
C ILE A 59 -11.92 -0.90 3.95
N ALA A 60 -10.89 -1.33 3.20
CA ALA A 60 -10.83 -1.08 1.76
C ALA A 60 -12.00 -1.73 1.02
N ILE A 61 -12.34 -2.98 1.32
CA ILE A 61 -13.52 -3.65 0.74
C ILE A 61 -14.79 -2.83 1.02
N GLY A 62 -14.98 -2.37 2.26
CA GLY A 62 -16.11 -1.50 2.60
C GLY A 62 -16.15 -0.23 1.76
N SER A 63 -15.01 0.42 1.54
CA SER A 63 -14.90 1.59 0.66
C SER A 63 -15.29 1.29 -0.79
N TYR A 64 -14.82 0.16 -1.34
CA TYR A 64 -15.21 -0.25 -2.70
C TYR A 64 -16.71 -0.48 -2.79
N LEU A 65 -17.30 -1.19 -1.82
CA LEU A 65 -18.75 -1.47 -1.81
C LEU A 65 -19.59 -0.20 -1.68
N ALA A 66 -19.08 0.83 -0.99
CA ALA A 66 -19.78 2.09 -0.82
C ALA A 66 -19.68 3.02 -2.06
N THR A 67 -18.58 2.94 -2.81
CA THR A 67 -18.23 3.97 -3.81
C THR A 67 -18.08 3.44 -5.25
N GLY A 68 -17.79 2.15 -5.42
CA GLY A 68 -17.42 1.55 -6.69
C GLY A 68 -15.99 1.87 -7.16
N TYR A 69 -15.24 2.71 -6.44
CA TYR A 69 -13.86 3.05 -6.80
C TYR A 69 -12.86 2.09 -6.18
N ILE A 70 -11.85 1.68 -6.97
CA ILE A 70 -10.82 0.73 -6.54
C ILE A 70 -9.99 1.36 -5.41
N PRO A 71 -10.03 0.80 -4.19
CA PRO A 71 -9.24 1.28 -3.08
C PRO A 71 -7.82 0.69 -3.14
N ALA A 72 -6.88 1.38 -2.51
CA ALA A 72 -5.53 0.89 -2.31
C ALA A 72 -5.33 0.41 -0.86
N VAL A 73 -4.60 -0.69 -0.70
CA VAL A 73 -4.16 -1.20 0.60
C VAL A 73 -2.66 -1.26 0.58
N TYR A 74 -2.01 -0.51 1.47
CA TYR A 74 -0.58 -0.65 1.64
C TYR A 74 -0.26 -1.77 2.63
N LEU A 75 0.66 -2.65 2.26
CA LEU A 75 1.15 -3.75 3.07
C LEU A 75 2.67 -3.78 3.04
N LYS A 76 3.28 -4.12 4.18
CA LYS A 76 4.67 -4.63 4.18
C LYS A 76 4.69 -6.07 3.67
N ASN A 77 5.87 -6.56 3.33
CA ASN A 77 6.08 -7.99 3.02
C ASN A 77 5.39 -8.94 4.00
N SER A 78 5.63 -8.79 5.31
CA SER A 78 4.98 -9.63 6.33
C SER A 78 3.45 -9.47 6.33
N GLY A 79 2.95 -8.24 6.15
CA GLY A 79 1.53 -7.96 6.08
C GLY A 79 0.83 -8.74 4.96
N LEU A 80 1.49 -8.92 3.81
CA LEU A 80 0.96 -9.72 2.70
C LEU A 80 0.66 -11.17 3.10
N TYR A 81 1.51 -11.80 3.93
CA TYR A 81 1.28 -13.17 4.42
C TYR A 81 0.10 -13.25 5.39
N THR A 82 -0.17 -12.18 6.14
CA THR A 82 -1.29 -12.17 7.10
C THR A 82 -2.67 -12.00 6.45
N VAL A 83 -2.72 -11.36 5.27
CA VAL A 83 -3.98 -11.04 4.56
C VAL A 83 -4.45 -12.14 3.62
N VAL A 84 -3.72 -13.27 3.55
CA VAL A 84 -4.08 -14.42 2.70
C VAL A 84 -5.52 -14.88 2.96
N ASN A 85 -5.91 -15.05 4.22
CA ASN A 85 -7.25 -15.53 4.57
C ASN A 85 -8.34 -14.53 4.16
N PRO A 86 -8.31 -13.24 4.57
CA PRO A 86 -9.25 -12.24 4.07
C PRO A 86 -9.34 -12.21 2.55
N PHE A 87 -8.20 -12.23 1.84
CA PHE A 87 -8.16 -12.21 0.38
C PHE A 87 -8.94 -13.37 -0.23
N TYR A 88 -8.70 -14.60 0.23
CA TYR A 88 -9.41 -15.79 -0.27
C TYR A 88 -10.90 -15.78 0.07
N SER A 89 -11.26 -15.30 1.27
CA SER A 89 -12.64 -15.35 1.73
C SER A 89 -13.52 -14.22 1.22
N THR A 90 -12.93 -13.16 0.65
CA THR A 90 -13.72 -12.00 0.22
C THR A 90 -13.38 -11.48 -1.17
N ALA A 91 -12.10 -11.29 -1.49
CA ALA A 91 -11.73 -10.46 -2.64
C ALA A 91 -11.64 -11.23 -3.97
N LYS A 92 -11.53 -12.55 -3.91
CA LYS A 92 -11.42 -13.38 -5.12
C LYS A 92 -12.66 -13.29 -6.02
N PRO A 93 -12.49 -13.32 -7.36
CA PRO A 93 -13.60 -13.36 -8.32
C PRO A 93 -14.61 -14.46 -8.04
N GLU A 94 -14.15 -15.62 -7.56
CA GLU A 94 -15.00 -16.77 -7.26
C GLU A 94 -15.86 -16.59 -6.00
N VAL A 95 -15.67 -15.50 -5.24
CA VAL A 95 -16.40 -15.20 -4.01
C VAL A 95 -17.24 -13.93 -4.15
N TYR A 96 -16.65 -12.74 -3.93
CA TYR A 96 -17.35 -11.46 -4.14
C TYR A 96 -16.74 -10.61 -5.25
N GLY A 97 -15.58 -10.99 -5.80
CA GLY A 97 -14.94 -10.27 -6.90
C GLY A 97 -14.69 -8.80 -6.59
N ILE A 98 -13.90 -8.53 -5.54
CA ILE A 98 -13.62 -7.15 -5.12
C ILE A 98 -12.26 -6.70 -5.69
N PRO A 99 -12.23 -5.73 -6.62
CA PRO A 99 -10.98 -5.18 -7.11
C PRO A 99 -10.31 -4.35 -6.02
N LEU A 100 -9.02 -4.59 -5.81
CA LEU A 100 -8.18 -3.87 -4.85
C LEU A 100 -6.81 -3.65 -5.48
N LEU A 101 -6.19 -2.50 -5.19
CA LEU A 101 -4.77 -2.28 -5.46
C LEU A 101 -3.96 -2.56 -4.19
N LEU A 102 -3.20 -3.66 -4.16
CA LEU A 102 -2.26 -3.95 -3.08
C LEU A 102 -0.93 -3.25 -3.39
N ILE A 103 -0.53 -2.28 -2.58
CA ILE A 103 0.80 -1.67 -2.67
C ILE A 103 1.69 -2.38 -1.65
N VAL A 104 2.62 -3.20 -2.12
CA VAL A 104 3.44 -4.05 -1.25
C VAL A 104 4.85 -3.50 -1.17
N GLY A 105 5.21 -2.95 -0.02
CA GLY A 105 6.57 -2.50 0.26
C GLY A 105 7.52 -3.68 0.48
N TRP A 106 8.47 -3.85 -0.42
CA TRP A 106 9.53 -4.86 -0.31
C TRP A 106 10.78 -4.25 0.32
N GLN A 107 11.03 -4.62 1.57
CA GLN A 107 12.29 -4.38 2.28
C GLN A 107 13.02 -5.72 2.46
N ASN A 108 14.26 -5.81 1.98
CA ASN A 108 15.07 -7.00 2.14
C ASN A 108 15.75 -6.98 3.51
N GLU A 109 16.11 -8.15 4.05
CA GLU A 109 16.88 -8.25 5.29
C GLU A 109 18.18 -7.43 5.24
N THR A 110 18.85 -7.39 4.08
CA THR A 110 20.05 -6.58 3.85
C THR A 110 19.80 -5.07 3.93
N ASP A 111 18.57 -4.60 3.67
CA ASP A 111 18.18 -3.20 3.86
C ASP A 111 17.89 -2.90 5.35
N ILE A 112 17.33 -3.87 6.08
CA ILE A 112 17.07 -3.79 7.52
C ILE A 112 18.39 -3.74 8.30
N GLU A 113 19.34 -4.62 7.98
CA GLU A 113 20.69 -4.67 8.56
C GLU A 113 21.47 -3.35 8.34
N LYS A 114 21.28 -2.70 7.19
CA LYS A 114 21.89 -1.39 6.90
C LYS A 114 21.22 -0.23 7.64
N SER A 115 19.93 -0.34 7.95
CA SER A 115 19.18 0.74 8.62
C SER A 115 19.27 0.71 10.15
N THR A 116 19.62 -0.43 10.76
CA THR A 116 19.65 -0.56 12.23
C THR A 116 20.85 -1.38 12.71
N SER A 117 21.71 -0.78 13.55
CA SER A 117 22.79 -1.50 14.26
C SER A 117 22.29 -2.38 15.42
N ARG A 118 20.98 -2.64 15.54
CA ARG A 118 20.37 -3.41 16.64
C ARG A 118 19.14 -4.19 16.17
N ASN A 119 19.33 -5.47 15.82
CA ASN A 119 18.62 -6.63 16.37
C ASN A 119 18.64 -7.80 15.37
N LYS A 120 19.57 -8.73 15.62
CA LYS A 120 19.75 -10.02 14.95
C LYS A 120 18.62 -11.04 15.17
N TYR A 121 17.45 -10.63 15.65
CA TYR A 121 16.46 -11.54 16.27
C TYR A 121 15.11 -11.67 15.55
N TYR A 122 14.90 -11.01 14.40
CA TYR A 122 13.65 -11.16 13.63
C TYR A 122 13.93 -11.67 12.22
N GLN A 123 14.63 -12.81 12.11
CA GLN A 123 14.73 -13.57 10.86
C GLN A 123 13.44 -14.36 10.64
N HIS A 124 12.35 -13.67 10.30
CA HIS A 124 11.19 -14.35 9.74
C HIS A 124 11.49 -14.67 8.28
N ASP A 125 11.44 -15.95 7.88
CA ASP A 125 11.69 -16.41 6.51
C ASP A 125 10.89 -15.63 5.45
N GLU A 126 9.74 -15.09 5.82
CA GLU A 126 8.88 -14.24 5.00
C GLU A 126 9.57 -12.98 4.46
N LEU A 127 10.47 -12.37 5.24
CA LEU A 127 11.28 -11.22 4.81
C LEU A 127 12.34 -11.63 3.77
N ARG A 128 12.82 -12.88 3.86
CA ARG A 128 13.84 -13.45 2.96
C ARG A 128 13.25 -13.95 1.65
N ILE A 129 12.07 -14.57 1.69
CA ILE A 129 11.37 -15.12 0.52
C ILE A 129 10.81 -13.99 -0.36
N GLY A 130 10.37 -12.89 0.27
CA GLY A 130 9.79 -11.74 -0.43
C GLY A 130 8.38 -12.00 -0.95
N PRO A 131 7.69 -10.98 -1.50
CA PRO A 131 6.26 -11.05 -1.79
C PRO A 131 5.94 -11.88 -3.04
N ILE A 132 6.90 -12.07 -3.94
CA ILE A 132 6.68 -12.64 -5.27
C ILE A 132 6.16 -14.10 -5.24
N PRO A 133 6.77 -15.03 -4.49
CA PRO A 133 6.30 -16.42 -4.48
C PRO A 133 4.86 -16.54 -3.97
N LEU A 134 4.50 -15.74 -2.96
CA LEU A 134 3.14 -15.72 -2.45
C LEU A 134 2.17 -15.16 -3.50
N LEU A 135 2.47 -14.02 -4.15
CA LEU A 135 1.60 -13.46 -5.19
C LEU A 135 1.36 -14.44 -6.34
N GLN A 136 2.39 -15.20 -6.75
CA GLN A 136 2.27 -16.25 -7.75
C GLN A 136 1.35 -17.39 -7.28
N GLN A 137 1.54 -17.87 -6.05
CA GLN A 137 0.70 -18.92 -5.48
C GLN A 137 -0.77 -18.49 -5.35
N LEU A 138 -1.00 -17.22 -4.96
CA LEU A 138 -2.34 -16.63 -4.86
C LEU A 138 -2.96 -16.32 -6.22
N ARG A 139 -2.17 -16.40 -7.30
CA ARG A 139 -2.51 -15.91 -8.63
C ARG A 139 -2.99 -14.46 -8.57
N ILE A 140 -2.26 -13.59 -7.88
CA ILE A 140 -2.52 -12.15 -7.90
C ILE A 140 -1.66 -11.55 -9.02
N PRO A 141 -2.23 -10.85 -10.02
CA PRO A 141 -1.45 -10.16 -11.04
C PRO A 141 -0.61 -9.09 -10.35
N TYR A 142 0.67 -9.05 -10.67
CA TYR A 142 1.55 -8.09 -10.05
C TYR A 142 2.54 -7.47 -11.03
N LYS A 143 3.02 -6.28 -10.68
CA LYS A 143 4.16 -5.63 -11.32
C LYS A 143 5.12 -5.14 -10.25
N ILE A 144 6.39 -5.09 -10.61
CA ILE A 144 7.47 -4.66 -9.71
C ILE A 144 7.92 -3.28 -10.16
N LEU A 145 7.88 -2.35 -9.22
CA LEU A 145 8.45 -1.01 -9.33
C LEU A 145 9.82 -1.03 -8.67
N GLY A 146 10.89 -0.81 -9.44
CA GLY A 146 12.27 -0.78 -8.97
C GLY A 146 13.14 0.17 -9.80
N GLU A 147 14.46 0.07 -9.64
CA GLU A 147 15.46 1.03 -10.18
C GLU A 147 15.45 1.22 -11.70
N CYS A 148 14.93 0.26 -12.48
CA CYS A 148 14.91 0.33 -13.95
C CYS A 148 13.49 0.34 -14.53
N THR A 149 12.48 0.64 -13.72
CA THR A 149 11.10 0.67 -14.22
C THR A 149 10.85 1.95 -15.00
N GLU A 150 11.09 1.88 -16.31
CA GLU A 150 10.58 2.87 -17.28
C GLU A 150 9.04 2.78 -17.34
N ASP A 151 8.36 3.92 -17.55
CA ASP A 151 6.89 4.00 -17.68
C ASP A 151 6.07 3.36 -16.54
N TRP A 152 6.45 3.60 -15.28
CA TRP A 152 5.71 3.10 -14.12
C TRP A 152 4.25 3.58 -14.07
N GLU A 153 3.92 4.72 -14.68
CA GLU A 153 2.54 5.21 -14.80
C GLU A 153 1.66 4.23 -15.59
N LYS A 154 2.15 3.78 -16.77
CA LYS A 154 1.46 2.77 -17.59
C LYS A 154 1.36 1.43 -16.87
N THR A 155 2.35 1.13 -16.02
CA THR A 155 2.34 -0.09 -15.20
C THR A 155 1.17 -0.07 -14.22
N ILE A 156 0.92 1.07 -13.57
CA ILE A 156 -0.24 1.26 -12.67
C ILE A 156 -1.55 1.16 -13.44
N GLU A 157 -1.66 1.88 -14.57
CA GLU A 157 -2.85 1.86 -15.42
C GLU A 157 -3.20 0.44 -15.89
N SER A 158 -2.20 -0.33 -16.31
CA SER A 158 -2.38 -1.73 -16.70
C SER A 158 -2.88 -2.60 -15.55
N LEU A 159 -2.34 -2.43 -14.34
CA LEU A 159 -2.81 -3.16 -13.16
C LEU A 159 -4.25 -2.79 -12.81
N LEU A 160 -4.61 -1.50 -12.83
CA LEU A 160 -5.96 -1.04 -12.52
C LEU A 160 -6.98 -1.52 -13.57
N THR A 161 -6.58 -1.57 -14.84
CA THR A 161 -7.39 -2.15 -15.92
C THR A 161 -7.68 -3.63 -15.66
N ILE A 162 -6.68 -4.40 -15.24
CA ILE A 162 -6.85 -5.82 -14.86
C ILE A 162 -7.80 -5.93 -13.67
N ALA A 163 -7.58 -5.13 -12.61
CA ALA A 163 -8.41 -5.18 -11.41
C ALA A 163 -9.87 -4.91 -11.75
N HIS A 164 -10.13 -3.83 -12.51
CA HIS A 164 -11.46 -3.44 -12.95
C HIS A 164 -12.14 -4.51 -13.81
N ASN A 165 -11.47 -5.02 -14.84
CA ASN A 165 -12.09 -5.91 -15.81
C ASN A 165 -12.26 -7.34 -15.29
N GLU A 166 -11.35 -7.80 -14.44
CA GLU A 166 -11.36 -9.16 -13.89
C GLU A 166 -11.95 -9.25 -12.48
N PHE A 167 -12.40 -8.14 -11.90
CA PHE A 167 -12.97 -8.07 -10.54
C PHE A 167 -12.09 -8.75 -9.50
N ARG A 168 -10.77 -8.50 -9.55
CA ARG A 168 -9.78 -9.17 -8.70
C ARG A 168 -8.76 -8.18 -8.14
N PRO A 169 -8.15 -8.48 -6.99
CA PRO A 169 -7.02 -7.70 -6.54
C PRO A 169 -5.81 -7.88 -7.43
N VAL A 170 -5.04 -6.80 -7.51
CA VAL A 170 -3.75 -6.71 -8.20
C VAL A 170 -2.71 -6.14 -7.24
N ALA A 171 -1.43 -6.41 -7.48
CA ALA A 171 -0.35 -5.95 -6.62
C ALA A 171 0.70 -5.11 -7.36
N LEU A 172 1.01 -3.94 -6.80
CA LEU A 172 2.20 -3.17 -7.14
C LEU A 172 3.25 -3.43 -6.07
N VAL A 173 4.29 -4.18 -6.41
CA VAL A 173 5.41 -4.47 -5.51
C VAL A 173 6.43 -3.36 -5.64
N VAL A 174 6.68 -2.66 -4.55
CA VAL A 174 7.57 -1.52 -4.47
C VAL A 174 8.90 -1.97 -3.87
N LYS A 175 9.94 -2.09 -4.71
CA LYS A 175 11.31 -2.35 -4.24
C LYS A 175 11.97 -1.02 -3.90
N LYS A 176 12.37 -0.85 -2.63
CA LYS A 176 13.25 0.22 -2.15
C LYS A 176 13.04 1.56 -2.88
N ILE A 177 11.88 2.17 -2.66
CA ILE A 177 11.66 3.55 -3.12
C ILE A 177 12.09 4.47 -1.99
N SER A 178 13.11 5.29 -2.25
CA SER A 178 13.33 6.52 -1.49
C SER A 178 12.33 7.54 -2.01
N PHE A 179 11.25 7.76 -1.27
CA PHE A 179 10.37 8.89 -1.54
C PHE A 179 11.11 10.16 -1.12
N SER A 180 11.49 11.01 -2.08
CA SER A 180 11.92 12.36 -1.73
C SER A 180 10.72 13.16 -1.26
N THR A 181 10.77 13.62 -0.02
CA THR A 181 9.88 14.69 0.41
C THR A 181 10.42 16.00 -0.15
N THR A 182 9.70 16.61 -1.08
CA THR A 182 9.91 18.04 -1.36
C THR A 182 9.50 18.76 -0.08
N LYS A 183 10.44 19.42 0.63
CA LYS A 183 10.23 20.05 1.95
C LYS A 183 8.84 20.68 2.06
N ALA A 184 7.93 20.03 2.79
CA ALA A 184 6.65 20.61 3.14
C ALA A 184 6.92 21.85 4.00
N THR A 185 6.35 22.98 3.59
CA THR A 185 6.43 24.22 4.37
C THR A 185 5.61 23.97 5.62
N SER A 186 6.26 23.94 6.78
CA SER A 186 5.67 23.66 8.09
C SER A 186 4.48 24.58 8.34
N THR A 187 3.29 24.10 7.97
CA THR A 187 2.04 24.77 8.29
C THR A 187 1.36 23.86 9.29
N ASN A 188 1.31 24.31 10.55
CA ASN A 188 0.56 23.70 11.63
C ASN A 188 -0.88 23.40 11.17
N ARG A 189 -1.14 22.18 10.69
CA ARG A 189 -2.48 21.67 10.48
C ARG A 189 -2.68 20.51 11.45
N LYS A 190 -3.59 20.72 12.40
CA LYS A 190 -4.09 19.66 13.28
C LYS A 190 -4.61 18.54 12.40
N VAL A 191 -3.93 17.40 12.43
CA VAL A 191 -4.52 16.12 12.06
C VAL A 191 -5.76 15.96 12.93
N ILE A 192 -6.95 15.94 12.34
CA ILE A 192 -8.17 15.62 13.07
C ILE A 192 -8.11 14.11 13.33
N PHE A 193 -7.48 13.74 14.44
CA PHE A 193 -7.78 12.48 15.09
C PHE A 193 -9.24 12.57 15.53
N ASN A 194 -10.10 11.74 14.94
CA ASN A 194 -11.42 11.52 15.51
C ASN A 194 -11.22 10.64 16.77
N GLU A 195 -10.80 11.28 17.87
CA GLU A 195 -10.81 10.69 19.21
C GLU A 195 -12.27 10.49 19.62
N SER A 196 -12.84 9.36 19.22
CA SER A 196 -14.11 8.88 19.75
C SER A 196 -13.95 7.44 20.24
N VAL A 197 -12.90 7.21 21.03
CA VAL A 197 -12.81 6.04 21.92
C VAL A 197 -12.15 6.46 23.24
N GLU A 198 -12.70 7.46 23.90
CA GLU A 198 -12.54 7.60 25.35
C GLU A 198 -13.92 7.71 25.99
N LYS A 199 -14.35 6.59 26.58
CA LYS A 199 -15.28 6.41 27.71
C LYS A 199 -16.20 5.23 27.46
N ILE A 200 -15.70 4.04 27.75
CA ILE A 200 -16.47 3.07 28.51
C ILE A 200 -15.58 2.65 29.68
N LYS A 201 -15.98 3.10 30.88
CA LYS A 201 -15.44 2.64 32.17
C LYS A 201 -15.85 1.20 32.41
#